data_AF-A0A2H0KLC3-F1
#
_entry.id   AF-A0A2H0KLC3-F1
#
_cell.length_a   1.000
_cell.length_b   1.000
_cell.length_c   1.000
_cell.angle_alpha   90.00
_cell.angle_beta   90.00
_cell.angle_gamma   90.00
#
_symmetry.space_group_name_H-M   'P 1'
#
loop_
_entity.id
_entity.type
_entity.pdbx_description
1 polymer ?
#
loop_
_entity_poly.entity_id
_entity_poly.type
_entity_poly.pdbx_seq_one_letter_code
_entity_poly.pdbx_strand_id
1 'polypeptide(L)'
;MTEINVKNNMRKFGKSKFGPGKLFTGLLDTLTAYFLFKFSEKPLHFFGIFGGMSFFFGFLILGYLAIERIFYRMMLYRRPVLFLGMLLVIVGIQVVMTGIIGELIVFLNKKTK
;
A
#
# COMPACT_ATOMS: atom_id res chain seq x y z
N MET A 1 25.97 7.35 20.19
CA MET A 1 24.93 7.55 21.23
C MET A 1 24.72 6.22 21.92
N THR A 2 24.71 6.20 23.24
CA THR A 2 24.54 4.99 24.06
C THR A 2 23.31 5.18 24.94
N GLU A 3 22.42 4.18 24.96
CA GLU A 3 21.26 4.19 25.85
C GLU A 3 21.69 3.83 27.27
N ILE A 4 21.33 4.67 28.23
CA ILE A 4 21.68 4.48 29.64
C ILE A 4 20.42 4.03 30.38
N ASN A 5 20.50 2.90 31.08
CA ASN A 5 19.36 2.36 31.81
C ASN A 5 19.04 3.24 33.03
N VAL A 6 17.84 3.81 33.06
CA VAL A 6 17.36 4.61 34.19
C VAL A 6 16.27 3.84 34.94
N LYS A 7 16.42 3.74 36.26
CA LYS A 7 15.36 3.21 37.14
C LYS A 7 14.17 4.18 37.16
N ASN A 8 13.09 3.78 36.52
CA ASN A 8 11.80 4.46 36.64
C ASN A 8 11.06 3.98 37.89
N ASN A 9 10.74 4.91 38.78
CA ASN A 9 9.93 4.62 39.96
C ASN A 9 8.45 4.43 39.61
N MET A 10 7.74 3.63 40.40
CA MET A 10 6.33 3.34 40.18
C MET A 10 5.47 4.61 40.34
N ARG A 11 4.53 4.83 39.40
CA ARG A 11 3.69 6.04 39.37
C ARG A 11 2.76 6.06 40.59
N LYS A 12 2.83 7.12 41.40
CA LYS A 12 2.05 7.28 42.64
C LYS A 12 0.66 7.90 42.44
N PHE A 13 0.44 8.69 41.39
CA PHE A 13 -0.83 9.39 41.14
C PHE A 13 -1.17 9.50 39.63
N GLY A 14 -2.47 9.53 39.30
CA GLY A 14 -3.01 9.73 37.95
C GLY A 14 -3.11 8.46 37.09
N LYS A 15 -3.88 8.53 35.99
CA LYS A 15 -4.02 7.44 35.00
C LYS A 15 -3.01 7.58 33.86
N SER A 16 -2.58 6.46 33.30
CA SER A 16 -1.69 6.45 32.13
C SER A 16 -2.35 7.12 30.93
N LYS A 17 -1.66 8.10 30.32
CA LYS A 17 -2.01 8.64 29.00
C LYS A 17 -1.76 7.63 27.87
N PHE A 18 -1.09 6.51 28.14
CA PHE A 18 -0.91 5.39 27.21
C PHE A 18 -1.92 4.31 27.53
N GLY A 19 -3.12 4.44 26.96
CA GLY A 19 -4.10 3.36 26.90
C GLY A 19 -3.86 2.45 25.71
N PRO A 20 -4.55 1.31 25.61
CA PRO A 20 -4.43 0.37 24.49
C PRO A 20 -4.74 1.02 23.13
N GLY A 21 -5.63 2.01 23.08
CA GLY A 21 -5.88 2.79 21.86
C GLY A 21 -4.66 3.55 21.34
N LYS A 22 -3.73 3.96 22.22
CA LYS A 22 -2.49 4.63 21.80
C LYS A 22 -1.48 3.70 21.13
N LEU A 23 -1.56 2.38 21.37
CA LEU A 23 -0.74 1.43 20.63
C LEU A 23 -1.17 1.39 19.16
N PHE A 24 -2.47 1.31 18.89
CA PHE A 24 -2.99 1.34 17.52
C PHE A 24 -2.70 2.68 16.82
N THR A 25 -3.00 3.81 17.46
CA THR A 25 -2.71 5.11 16.84
C THR A 25 -1.20 5.34 16.70
N GLY A 26 -0.39 4.91 17.66
CA GLY A 26 1.07 5.05 17.61
C GLY A 26 1.71 4.17 16.53
N LEU A 27 1.19 2.97 16.29
CA LEU A 27 1.61 2.12 15.17
C LEU A 27 1.25 2.77 13.82
N LEU A 28 0.02 3.28 13.67
CA LEU A 28 -0.41 3.98 12.45
C LEU A 28 0.41 5.26 12.22
N ASP A 29 0.71 6.01 13.27
CA ASP A 29 1.53 7.22 13.22
C ASP A 29 2.98 6.89 12.83
N THR A 30 3.56 5.84 13.41
CA THR A 30 4.90 5.37 13.05
C THR A 30 4.96 4.86 11.61
N LEU A 31 3.92 4.15 11.15
CA LEU A 31 3.82 3.73 9.74
C LEU A 31 3.76 4.93 8.81
N THR A 32 3.00 5.96 9.19
CA THR A 32 2.89 7.21 8.42
C THR A 32 4.21 7.96 8.40
N ALA A 33 4.88 8.11 9.55
CA ALA A 33 6.20 8.74 9.65
C ALA A 33 7.26 7.98 8.84
N TYR A 34 7.28 6.65 8.92
CA TYR A 34 8.15 5.81 8.10
C TYR A 34 7.84 5.97 6.61
N PHE A 35 6.56 6.04 6.24
CA PHE A 35 6.14 6.25 4.87
C PHE A 35 6.62 7.59 4.33
N LEU A 36 6.40 8.69 5.07
CA LEU A 36 6.91 10.00 4.70
C LEU A 36 8.44 9.99 4.60
N PHE A 37 9.14 9.43 5.57
CA PHE A 37 10.60 9.46 5.59
C PHE A 37 11.23 8.66 4.45
N LYS A 38 10.67 7.49 4.12
CA LYS A 38 11.23 6.59 3.10
C LYS A 38 10.72 6.86 1.69
N PHE A 39 9.48 7.32 1.52
CA PHE A 39 8.85 7.46 0.21
C PHE A 39 8.68 8.92 -0.25
N SER A 40 9.02 9.92 0.56
CA SER A 40 9.01 11.32 0.12
C SER A 40 9.99 11.61 -1.03
N GLU A 41 10.99 10.75 -1.27
CA GLU A 41 11.95 10.96 -2.37
C GLU A 41 11.58 10.21 -3.65
N LYS A 42 10.95 9.03 -3.57
CA LYS A 42 10.64 8.15 -4.72
C LYS A 42 9.33 7.35 -4.52
N PRO A 43 8.16 8.01 -4.57
CA PRO A 43 6.87 7.38 -4.28
C PRO A 43 6.49 6.27 -5.28
N LEU A 44 6.94 6.36 -6.53
CA LEU A 44 6.66 5.34 -7.56
C LEU A 44 7.19 3.96 -7.17
N HIS A 45 8.32 3.85 -6.47
CA HIS A 45 8.89 2.53 -6.16
C HIS A 45 8.01 1.73 -5.19
N PHE A 46 7.25 2.40 -4.32
CA PHE A 46 6.30 1.72 -3.43
C PHE A 46 5.03 1.32 -4.17
N PHE A 47 4.34 2.31 -4.73
CA PHE A 47 3.06 2.10 -5.41
C PHE A 47 3.23 1.26 -6.68
N GLY A 48 4.35 1.40 -7.38
CA GLY A 48 4.68 0.62 -8.57
C GLY A 48 4.85 -0.87 -8.28
N ILE A 49 5.47 -1.26 -7.17
CA ILE A 49 5.60 -2.68 -6.79
C ILE A 49 4.24 -3.28 -6.45
N PHE A 50 3.48 -2.63 -5.56
CA PHE A 50 2.16 -3.13 -5.14
C PHE A 50 1.15 -3.13 -6.29
N GLY A 51 1.08 -2.04 -7.05
CA GLY A 51 0.22 -1.92 -8.23
C GLY A 51 0.63 -2.87 -9.35
N GLY A 52 1.93 -3.03 -9.58
CA GLY A 52 2.49 -3.98 -10.55
C GLY A 52 2.21 -5.44 -10.19
N MET A 53 2.35 -5.81 -8.92
CA MET A 53 1.95 -7.15 -8.44
C MET A 53 0.45 -7.40 -8.64
N SER A 54 -0.40 -6.45 -8.22
CA SER A 54 -1.85 -6.56 -8.41
C SER A 54 -2.23 -6.69 -9.89
N PHE A 55 -1.62 -5.87 -10.74
CA PHE A 55 -1.83 -5.93 -12.18
C PHE A 55 -1.38 -7.28 -12.76
N PHE A 56 -0.21 -7.78 -12.36
CA PHE A 56 0.34 -9.06 -12.83
C PHE A 56 -0.58 -10.23 -12.48
N PHE A 57 -1.06 -10.31 -11.23
CA PHE A 57 -2.00 -11.35 -10.83
C PHE A 57 -3.36 -11.21 -11.54
N GLY A 58 -3.89 -9.98 -11.65
CA GLY A 58 -5.12 -9.73 -12.40
C GLY A 58 -5.00 -10.13 -13.88
N PHE A 59 -3.85 -9.83 -14.50
CA PHE A 59 -3.54 -10.18 -15.88
C PHE A 59 -3.42 -11.69 -16.09
N LEU A 60 -2.76 -12.41 -15.17
CA LEU A 60 -2.69 -13.88 -15.21
C LEU A 60 -4.07 -14.53 -15.12
N ILE A 61 -4.92 -14.03 -14.20
CA ILE A 61 -6.29 -14.52 -14.04
C ILE A 61 -7.08 -14.28 -15.32
N LEU A 62 -7.07 -13.05 -15.85
CA LEU A 62 -7.79 -12.73 -17.09
C LEU A 62 -7.23 -13.51 -18.30
N GLY A 63 -5.91 -13.72 -18.38
CA GLY A 63 -5.27 -14.50 -19.42
C GLY A 63 -5.70 -15.96 -19.39
N TYR A 64 -5.74 -16.57 -18.21
CA TYR A 64 -6.26 -17.93 -18.03
C TYR A 64 -7.72 -18.03 -18.49
N LEU A 65 -8.57 -17.10 -18.05
CA LEU A 65 -9.98 -17.06 -18.46
C LEU A 65 -10.13 -16.81 -19.98
N ALA A 66 -9.27 -15.98 -20.59
CA ALA A 66 -9.29 -15.73 -22.02
C ALA A 66 -8.97 -16.99 -22.84
N ILE A 67 -8.02 -17.80 -22.38
CA ILE A 67 -7.70 -19.10 -22.99
C ILE A 67 -8.92 -20.03 -22.88
N GLU A 68 -9.53 -20.15 -21.70
CA GLU A 68 -10.75 -20.97 -21.52
C GLU A 68 -11.89 -20.53 -22.45
N ARG A 69 -12.09 -19.22 -22.61
CA ARG A 69 -13.10 -18.64 -23.51
C ARG A 69 -12.84 -19.04 -24.97
N ILE A 70 -11.60 -18.89 -25.44
CA ILE A 70 -11.25 -19.06 -26.86
C ILE A 70 -11.28 -20.54 -27.26
N PHE A 71 -10.72 -21.43 -26.44
CA PHE A 71 -10.60 -22.85 -26.76
C PHE A 71 -11.84 -23.67 -26.40
N TYR A 72 -12.49 -23.36 -25.28
CA TYR A 72 -13.59 -24.18 -24.75
C TYR A 72 -14.98 -23.54 -24.93
N ARG A 73 -15.05 -22.33 -25.51
CA ARG A 73 -16.29 -21.54 -25.71
C ARG A 73 -17.17 -21.43 -24.45
N MET A 74 -16.57 -21.49 -23.27
CA MET A 74 -17.32 -21.44 -22.02
C MET A 74 -17.91 -20.04 -21.77
N MET A 75 -19.07 -19.99 -21.13
CA MET A 75 -19.67 -18.72 -20.70
C MET A 75 -19.01 -18.23 -19.41
N LEU A 76 -18.24 -17.15 -19.50
CA LEU A 76 -17.51 -16.58 -18.35
C LEU A 76 -18.35 -15.62 -17.47
N TYR A 77 -19.51 -15.17 -17.96
CA TYR A 77 -20.31 -14.12 -17.32
C TYR A 77 -20.73 -14.43 -15.87
N ARG A 78 -20.97 -15.72 -15.53
CA ARG A 78 -21.40 -16.13 -14.17
C ARG A 78 -20.23 -16.44 -13.21
N ARG A 79 -18.98 -16.30 -13.64
CA ARG A 79 -17.80 -16.64 -12.82
C ARG A 79 -17.37 -15.41 -12.00
N PRO A 80 -17.40 -15.45 -10.65
CA PRO A 80 -16.95 -14.33 -9.82
C PRO A 80 -15.45 -14.01 -10.02
N VAL A 81 -14.67 -14.99 -10.47
CA VAL A 81 -13.24 -14.88 -10.77
C VAL A 81 -12.97 -13.87 -11.89
N LEU A 82 -13.89 -13.71 -12.85
CA LEU A 82 -13.76 -12.71 -13.92
C LEU A 82 -13.78 -11.29 -13.34
N PHE A 83 -14.74 -11.01 -12.45
CA PHE A 83 -14.84 -9.71 -11.78
C PHE A 83 -13.63 -9.43 -10.90
N LEU A 84 -13.14 -10.45 -10.17
CA LEU A 84 -11.94 -10.33 -9.36
C LEU A 84 -10.69 -10.00 -10.21
N GLY A 85 -10.52 -10.68 -11.35
CA GLY A 85 -9.42 -10.39 -12.29
C GLY A 85 -9.50 -8.96 -12.86
N MET A 86 -10.70 -8.52 -13.28
CA MET A 86 -10.90 -7.15 -13.75
C MET A 86 -10.62 -6.11 -12.65
N LEU A 87 -11.11 -6.34 -11.42
CA LEU A 87 -10.87 -5.45 -10.29
C LEU A 87 -9.38 -5.34 -9.97
N LEU A 88 -8.65 -6.46 -9.93
CA LEU A 88 -7.20 -6.47 -9.68
C LEU A 88 -6.41 -5.67 -10.73
N VAL A 89 -6.81 -5.75 -12.00
CA VAL A 89 -6.21 -4.97 -13.09
C VAL A 89 -6.52 -3.48 -12.94
N ILE A 90 -7.79 -3.13 -12.70
CA ILE A 90 -8.21 -1.72 -12.55
C ILE A 90 -7.50 -1.08 -11.35
N VAL A 91 -7.54 -1.75 -10.19
CA VAL A 91 -6.85 -1.29 -8.97
C VAL A 91 -5.35 -1.24 -9.18
N GLY A 92 -4.75 -2.24 -9.84
CA GLY A 92 -3.32 -2.25 -10.14
C GLY A 92 -2.89 -1.04 -10.95
N ILE A 93 -3.61 -0.71 -12.02
CA ILE A 93 -3.34 0.47 -12.85
C ILE A 93 -3.54 1.76 -12.04
N GLN A 94 -4.62 1.85 -11.26
CA GLN A 94 -4.89 3.03 -10.42
C GLN A 94 -3.75 3.29 -9.42
N VAL A 95 -3.26 2.24 -8.76
CA VAL A 95 -2.16 2.35 -7.79
C VAL A 95 -0.87 2.80 -8.48
N VAL A 96 -0.53 2.21 -9.64
CA VAL A 96 0.65 2.64 -10.42
C VAL A 96 0.52 4.12 -10.84
N MET A 97 -0.65 4.53 -11.34
CA MET A 97 -0.91 5.93 -11.70
C MET A 97 -0.75 6.87 -10.50
N THR A 98 -1.26 6.51 -9.32
CA THR A 98 -1.06 7.29 -8.09
C THR A 98 0.42 7.44 -7.76
N GLY A 99 1.22 6.38 -7.94
CA GLY A 99 2.68 6.43 -7.78
C GLY A 99 3.37 7.42 -8.71
N ILE A 100 3.00 7.42 -9.99
CA ILE A 100 3.54 8.34 -11.00
C ILE A 100 3.16 9.78 -10.67
N ILE A 101 1.90 10.03 -10.30
CA ILE A 101 1.43 11.36 -9.89
C ILE A 101 2.21 11.84 -8.66
N GLY A 102 2.43 10.97 -7.68
CA GLY A 102 3.24 11.27 -6.51
C GLY A 102 4.66 11.71 -6.89
N GLU A 103 5.29 11.00 -7.82
CA GLU A 103 6.66 11.32 -8.25
C GLU A 103 6.72 12.64 -9.02
N LEU A 104 5.70 12.92 -9.84
CA LEU A 104 5.54 14.21 -10.50
C LEU A 104 5.42 15.37 -9.49
N ILE A 105 4.61 15.20 -8.43
CA ILE A 105 4.46 16.22 -7.38
C ILE A 105 5.78 16.50 -6.67
N VAL A 106 6.53 15.44 -6.33
CA VAL A 106 7.86 15.57 -5.70
C VAL A 106 8.83 16.30 -6.64
N PHE A 107 8.84 15.93 -7.92
CA PHE A 107 9.66 16.58 -8.94
C PHE A 107 9.33 18.07 -9.10
N LEU A 108 8.04 18.43 -9.18
CA LEU A 108 7.58 19.81 -9.30
C LEU A 108 7.98 20.64 -8.07
N ASN A 109 7.79 20.11 -6.86
CA ASN A 109 8.16 20.80 -5.61
C ASN A 109 9.68 21.03 -5.53
N LYS A 110 10.48 20.06 -5.97
CA LYS A 110 11.95 20.21 -6.03
C LYS A 110 12.41 21.30 -7.00
N LYS A 111 11.65 21.56 -8.08
CA LYS A 111 11.96 22.61 -9.07
C LYS A 111 11.58 24.02 -8.59
N THR A 112 10.61 24.15 -7.68
CA THR A 112 10.16 25.43 -7.13
C THR A 112 11.06 25.96 -6.00
N LYS A 113 11.88 25.09 -5.39
CA LYS A 113 12.98 25.47 -4.49
C LYS A 113 14.26 25.73 -5.27
#